data_AF-A0A4S3ZR95-F1
#
_entry.id   AF-A0A4S3ZR95-F1
#
_cell.length_a   1.000
_cell.length_b   1.000
_cell.length_c   1.000
_cell.angle_alpha   90.00
_cell.angle_beta   90.00
_cell.angle_gamma   90.00
#
_symmetry.space_group_name_H-M   'P 1'
#
loop_
_entity.id
_entity.type
_entity.pdbx_description
1 polymer ?
#
loop_
_entity_poly.entity_id
_entity_poly.type
_entity_poly.pdbx_seq_one_letter_code
_entity_poly.pdbx_strand_id
1 'polypeptide(L)'
;MTSPHRANPKTTQTCCICNKPFTLRHLRSVDHLRPSILAMLEEQEGALPEHAMICEGDLSKIRRKHVEQLLQDERGELSALDRRVLNDLSMDVSTAATVDPEVDQPTTIGVRAADAVAAFGGSWTFIILFASVLAIWMAINVVGVFKQPFDPYPFILLNLVLSCVAAMQAPIIMMSQKRQEEKDRLRSENDYMINLRAELEIRQLHEKIDHQMAQQWQRLAELQQIQIDLLESEASKK
;
A
#
# COMPACT_ATOMS: atom_id res chain seq x y z
N MET A 1 -16.20 37.33 48.83
CA MET A 1 -16.15 37.81 47.44
C MET A 1 -15.66 36.67 46.56
N THR A 2 -16.58 35.83 46.08
CA THR A 2 -16.28 34.71 45.17
C THR A 2 -17.16 34.91 43.95
N SER A 3 -16.56 35.41 42.87
CA SER A 3 -17.22 35.69 41.60
C SER A 3 -17.44 34.38 40.83
N PRO A 4 -18.62 34.12 40.25
CA PRO A 4 -18.86 32.91 39.47
C PRO A 4 -18.24 33.08 38.08
N HIS A 5 -17.38 32.12 37.70
CA HIS A 5 -16.81 32.02 36.37
C HIS A 5 -17.95 31.77 35.37
N ARG A 6 -18.33 32.80 34.60
CA ARG A 6 -19.30 32.70 33.50
C ARG A 6 -18.80 31.67 32.47
N ALA A 7 -19.61 30.65 32.19
CA ALA A 7 -19.44 29.76 31.05
C ALA A 7 -19.60 30.56 29.75
N ASN A 8 -18.57 30.55 28.91
CA ASN A 8 -18.55 31.20 27.59
C ASN A 8 -19.39 30.37 26.60
N PRO A 9 -20.37 30.94 25.87
CA PRO A 9 -21.17 30.19 24.90
C PRO A 9 -20.24 29.67 23.79
N LYS A 10 -20.17 28.35 23.62
CA LYS A 10 -19.43 27.73 22.51
C LYS A 10 -20.10 28.16 21.21
N THR A 11 -19.45 29.00 20.42
CA THR A 11 -19.90 29.37 19.07
C THR A 11 -19.96 28.10 18.22
N THR A 12 -21.17 27.62 17.95
CA THR A 12 -21.44 26.49 17.06
C THR A 12 -21.85 27.03 15.70
N GLN A 13 -21.26 26.48 14.63
CA GLN A 13 -21.63 26.77 13.25
C GLN A 13 -22.10 25.48 12.57
N THR A 14 -22.85 25.61 11.48
CA THR A 14 -23.42 24.48 10.74
C THR A 14 -22.53 24.08 9.56
N CYS A 15 -22.40 22.77 9.32
CA CYS A 15 -21.78 22.26 8.11
C CYS A 15 -22.65 22.58 6.88
N CYS A 16 -22.06 23.06 5.79
CA CYS A 16 -22.76 23.37 4.54
C CYS A 16 -23.37 22.16 3.83
N ILE A 17 -22.91 20.94 4.13
CA ILE A 17 -23.39 19.69 3.50
C ILE A 17 -24.42 18.99 4.39
N CYS A 18 -24.04 18.62 5.62
CA CYS A 18 -24.94 17.87 6.49
C CYS A 18 -25.89 18.72 7.33
N ASN A 19 -25.79 20.06 7.27
CA ASN A 19 -26.59 21.02 8.05
C ASN A 19 -26.59 20.78 9.58
N LYS A 20 -25.64 19.99 10.10
CA LYS A 20 -25.52 19.70 11.53
C LYS A 20 -24.65 20.76 12.22
N PRO A 21 -24.99 21.14 13.48
CA PRO A 21 -24.19 22.06 14.25
C PRO A 21 -22.93 21.37 14.79
N PHE A 22 -21.77 21.97 14.55
CA PHE A 22 -20.48 21.55 15.09
C PHE A 22 -19.80 22.69 15.81
N THR A 23 -18.91 22.36 16.75
CA THR A 23 -17.97 23.34 17.32
C THR A 23 -16.95 23.75 16.26
N LEU A 24 -16.53 25.03 16.26
CA LEU A 24 -15.53 25.57 15.33
C LEU A 24 -14.25 24.72 15.15
N ARG A 25 -13.85 23.95 16.17
CA ARG A 25 -12.67 23.05 16.10
C ARG A 25 -12.80 21.92 15.06
N HIS A 26 -14.02 21.50 14.74
CA HIS A 26 -14.32 20.40 13.82
C HIS A 26 -14.84 20.90 12.46
N LEU A 27 -14.77 22.21 12.22
CA LEU A 27 -15.18 22.85 10.97
C LEU A 27 -13.97 23.46 10.28
N ARG A 28 -13.96 23.38 8.95
CA ARG A 28 -12.97 24.00 8.08
C ARG A 28 -13.68 24.99 7.16
N SER A 29 -13.05 26.15 6.93
CA SER A 29 -13.54 27.07 5.91
C SER A 29 -13.33 26.49 4.52
N VAL A 30 -14.37 26.60 3.69
CA VAL A 30 -14.35 26.17 2.29
C VAL A 30 -13.35 26.99 1.48
N ASP A 31 -13.12 28.27 1.84
CA ASP A 31 -12.20 29.19 1.15
C ASP A 31 -10.74 28.73 1.12
N HIS A 32 -10.36 27.79 2.00
CA HIS A 32 -9.00 27.24 2.09
C HIS A 32 -8.88 25.84 1.48
N LEU A 33 -9.92 25.32 0.83
CA LEU A 33 -9.89 24.03 0.15
C LEU A 33 -9.21 24.13 -1.22
N ARG A 34 -8.70 23.00 -1.70
CA ARG A 34 -8.10 22.93 -3.04
C ARG A 34 -9.15 23.21 -4.12
N PRO A 35 -8.79 23.84 -5.25
CA PRO A 35 -9.71 24.17 -6.34
C PRO A 35 -10.44 22.95 -6.92
N SER A 36 -9.76 21.80 -7.00
CA SER A 36 -10.30 20.52 -7.43
C SER A 36 -11.46 20.01 -6.55
N ILE A 37 -11.31 20.16 -5.24
CA ILE A 37 -12.34 19.80 -4.25
C ILE A 37 -13.47 20.83 -4.25
N LEU A 38 -13.16 22.11 -4.48
CA LEU A 38 -14.16 23.18 -4.62
C LEU A 38 -15.04 22.96 -5.86
N ALA A 39 -14.45 22.65 -7.01
CA ALA A 39 -15.19 22.33 -8.23
C ALA A 39 -16.13 21.14 -8.02
N MET A 40 -15.67 20.09 -7.33
CA MET A 40 -16.54 18.96 -6.98
C MET A 40 -17.65 19.32 -5.98
N LEU A 41 -17.37 20.20 -5.02
CA LEU A 41 -18.38 20.70 -4.07
C LEU A 41 -19.47 21.49 -4.81
N GLU A 42 -19.08 22.38 -5.73
CA GLU A 42 -19.98 23.20 -6.55
C GLU A 42 -20.79 22.35 -7.53
N GLU A 43 -20.21 21.30 -8.09
CA GLU A 43 -20.89 20.35 -8.97
C GLU A 43 -21.92 19.47 -8.23
N GLN A 44 -21.66 19.15 -6.95
CA GLN A 44 -22.54 18.29 -6.13
C GLN A 44 -23.68 19.04 -5.44
N GLU A 45 -23.40 20.20 -4.85
CA GLU A 45 -24.31 20.92 -3.94
C GLU A 45 -24.76 22.29 -4.50
N GLY A 46 -24.17 22.74 -5.62
CA GLY A 46 -24.48 24.02 -6.25
C GLY A 46 -23.69 25.20 -5.68
N ALA A 47 -24.22 26.42 -5.84
CA ALA A 47 -23.54 27.65 -5.42
C ALA A 47 -23.40 27.71 -3.89
N LEU A 48 -22.15 27.61 -3.41
CA LEU A 48 -21.84 27.68 -1.99
C LEU A 48 -21.94 29.13 -1.48
N PRO A 49 -22.48 29.36 -0.28
CA PRO A 49 -22.50 30.69 0.31
C PRO A 49 -21.09 31.19 0.67
N GLU A 50 -20.88 32.50 0.62
CA GLU A 50 -19.64 33.14 1.05
C GLU A 50 -19.31 32.74 2.50
N HIS A 51 -18.10 32.21 2.73
CA HIS A 51 -17.62 31.66 4.00
C HIS A 51 -18.34 30.40 4.51
N ALA A 52 -18.72 29.50 3.60
CA ALA A 52 -19.22 28.18 3.96
C ALA A 52 -18.22 27.39 4.83
N MET A 53 -18.74 26.64 5.80
CA MET A 53 -17.96 25.80 6.71
C MET A 53 -18.31 24.34 6.48
N ILE A 54 -17.31 23.48 6.34
CA ILE A 54 -17.49 22.03 6.14
C ILE A 54 -16.95 21.25 7.35
N CYS A 55 -17.67 20.22 7.78
CA CYS A 55 -17.19 19.35 8.86
C CYS A 55 -16.12 18.37 8.34
N GLU A 56 -15.24 17.93 9.24
CA GLU A 56 -14.14 17.02 8.91
C GLU A 56 -14.64 15.69 8.30
N GLY A 57 -15.78 15.18 8.78
CA GLY A 57 -16.37 13.95 8.26
C GLY A 57 -16.86 14.05 6.81
N ASP A 58 -17.51 15.16 6.43
CA ASP A 58 -17.99 15.35 5.06
C ASP A 58 -16.85 15.77 4.12
N LEU A 59 -15.87 16.53 4.64
CA LEU A 59 -14.65 16.83 3.89
C LEU A 59 -13.87 15.56 3.52
N SER A 60 -13.74 14.61 4.45
CA SER A 60 -13.11 13.32 4.18
C SER A 60 -13.87 12.48 3.14
N LYS A 61 -15.22 12.54 3.13
CA LYS A 61 -16.03 11.86 2.09
C LYS A 61 -15.77 12.43 0.70
N ILE A 62 -15.71 13.76 0.57
CA ILE A 62 -15.47 14.42 -0.72
C ILE A 62 -14.05 14.16 -1.21
N ARG A 63 -13.05 14.24 -0.33
CA ARG A 63 -11.67 13.85 -0.67
C ARG A 63 -11.61 12.44 -1.23
N ARG A 64 -12.28 11.49 -0.57
CA ARG A 64 -12.33 10.10 -1.05
C ARG A 64 -12.97 9.99 -2.44
N LYS A 65 -14.11 10.67 -2.64
CA LYS A 65 -14.83 10.66 -3.92
C LYS A 65 -13.99 11.26 -5.06
N HIS A 66 -13.23 12.32 -4.78
CA HIS A 66 -12.32 12.93 -5.74
C HIS A 66 -11.21 11.96 -6.19
N VAL A 67 -10.58 11.29 -5.23
CA VAL A 67 -9.53 10.31 -5.54
C VAL A 67 -10.12 9.09 -6.27
N GLU A 68 -11.34 8.66 -5.92
CA GLU A 68 -12.07 7.61 -6.64
C GLU A 68 -12.34 7.98 -8.11
N GLN A 69 -12.82 9.18 -8.40
CA GLN A 69 -13.03 9.64 -9.79
C GLN A 69 -11.73 9.72 -10.59
N LEU A 70 -10.65 10.25 -10.01
CA LEU A 70 -9.34 10.31 -10.68
C LEU A 70 -8.81 8.92 -11.04
N LEU A 71 -8.97 7.94 -10.15
CA LEU A 71 -8.54 6.57 -10.40
C LEU A 71 -9.43 5.87 -11.44
N GLN A 72 -10.74 6.18 -11.49
CA GLN A 72 -11.67 5.66 -12.50
C GLN A 72 -11.40 6.23 -13.89
N ASP A 73 -11.15 7.54 -14.01
CA ASP A 73 -10.89 8.19 -15.30
C ASP A 73 -9.64 7.63 -16.01
N GLU A 74 -8.64 7.18 -15.25
CA GLU A 74 -7.40 6.61 -15.82
C GLU A 74 -7.42 5.08 -16.00
N ARG A 75 -8.17 4.34 -15.17
CA ARG A 75 -8.12 2.85 -15.15
C ARG A 75 -9.45 2.14 -15.37
N GLY A 76 -10.54 2.88 -15.56
CA GLY A 76 -11.90 2.34 -15.76
C GLY A 76 -12.56 1.94 -14.44
N GLU A 77 -12.36 0.70 -13.98
CA GLU A 77 -12.98 0.18 -12.75
C GLU A 77 -11.99 0.10 -11.59
N LEU A 78 -12.41 0.55 -10.40
CA LEU A 78 -11.62 0.44 -9.17
C LEU A 78 -11.52 -1.00 -8.69
N SER A 79 -10.29 -1.47 -8.47
CA SER A 79 -10.05 -2.75 -7.81
C SER A 79 -10.47 -2.70 -6.33
N ALA A 80 -10.76 -3.87 -5.75
CA ALA A 80 -11.00 -4.01 -4.30
C ALA A 80 -9.80 -3.53 -3.47
N LEU A 81 -8.59 -3.58 -4.03
CA LEU A 81 -7.36 -3.12 -3.40
C LEU A 81 -7.26 -1.58 -3.38
N ASP A 82 -7.62 -0.91 -4.48
CA ASP A 82 -7.65 0.56 -4.55
C ASP A 82 -8.67 1.15 -3.55
N ARG A 83 -9.83 0.50 -3.40
CA ARG A 83 -10.85 0.86 -2.39
C ARG A 83 -10.31 0.79 -0.95
N ARG A 84 -9.36 -0.10 -0.66
CA ARG A 84 -8.72 -0.17 0.67
C ARG A 84 -7.81 1.03 0.91
N VAL A 85 -6.97 1.42 -0.05
CA VAL A 85 -6.14 2.65 0.06
C VAL A 85 -7.02 3.87 0.28
N LEU A 86 -8.11 3.99 -0.49
CA LEU A 86 -9.05 5.11 -0.37
C LEU A 86 -9.68 5.22 1.02
N ASN A 87 -9.93 4.08 1.68
CA ASN A 87 -10.45 4.07 3.04
C ASN A 87 -9.35 4.42 4.06
N ASP A 88 -8.13 3.92 3.89
CA ASP A 88 -7.01 4.21 4.78
C ASP A 88 -6.55 5.68 4.71
N LEU A 89 -6.61 6.30 3.53
CA LEU A 89 -6.28 7.72 3.32
C LEU A 89 -7.21 8.69 4.09
N SER A 90 -8.39 8.21 4.51
CA SER A 90 -9.34 9.02 5.29
C SER A 90 -9.01 9.11 6.78
N MET A 91 -8.09 8.26 7.26
CA MET A 91 -7.54 8.33 8.61
C MET A 91 -6.17 9.04 8.56
N ASP A 92 -5.93 9.85 9.58
CA ASP A 92 -4.90 10.87 9.66
C ASP A 92 -3.47 10.40 9.27
N VAL A 93 -2.73 11.31 8.64
CA VAL A 93 -1.38 11.14 8.12
C VAL A 93 -0.39 11.05 9.29
N SER A 94 -0.13 9.86 9.84
CA SER A 94 1.08 9.63 10.66
C SER A 94 1.47 8.18 10.97
N THR A 95 0.69 7.16 10.65
CA THR A 95 1.14 5.78 10.91
C THR A 95 1.68 5.15 9.64
N ALA A 96 2.82 5.65 9.18
CA ALA A 96 3.75 4.86 8.35
C ALA A 96 4.50 3.87 9.26
N ALA A 97 3.75 3.06 10.01
CA ALA A 97 4.29 1.91 10.69
C ALA A 97 4.23 0.77 9.67
N THR A 98 5.38 0.50 9.06
CA THR A 98 5.84 -0.82 8.62
C THR A 98 4.83 -1.93 8.88
N VAL A 99 3.87 -2.12 7.97
CA VAL A 99 3.14 -3.39 7.92
C VAL A 99 4.08 -4.32 7.20
N ASP A 100 5.09 -4.80 7.93
CA ASP A 100 5.84 -5.96 7.50
C ASP A 100 4.81 -7.08 7.39
N PRO A 101 4.56 -7.66 6.21
CA PRO A 101 3.62 -8.76 6.06
C PRO A 101 4.24 -10.05 6.61
N GLU A 102 5.07 -9.96 7.65
CA GLU A 102 5.43 -11.07 8.50
C GLU A 102 4.23 -11.36 9.40
N VAL A 103 3.21 -11.88 8.72
CA VAL A 103 2.05 -12.55 9.29
C VAL A 103 2.62 -13.71 10.10
N ASP A 104 2.83 -13.44 11.39
CA ASP A 104 3.23 -14.43 12.40
C ASP A 104 2.02 -15.35 12.66
N GLN A 105 1.69 -16.15 11.65
CA GLN A 105 0.71 -17.21 11.77
C GLN A 105 1.37 -18.34 12.57
N PRO A 106 0.71 -18.84 13.64
CA PRO A 106 1.23 -19.96 14.40
C PRO A 106 1.37 -21.16 13.48
N THR A 107 2.61 -21.52 13.14
CA THR A 107 2.90 -22.65 12.27
C THR A 107 2.67 -23.95 13.02
N THR A 108 1.87 -24.85 12.45
CA THR A 108 1.70 -26.19 12.99
C THR A 108 3.00 -26.99 12.87
N ILE A 109 3.21 -27.98 13.75
CA ILE A 109 4.43 -28.80 13.79
C ILE A 109 4.70 -29.45 12.42
N GLY A 110 3.65 -29.91 11.73
CA GLY A 110 3.75 -30.49 10.39
C GLY A 110 4.24 -29.50 9.32
N VAL A 111 3.85 -28.23 9.42
CA VAL A 111 4.29 -27.17 8.50
C VAL A 111 5.79 -26.88 8.70
N ARG A 112 6.25 -26.76 9.95
CA ARG A 112 7.69 -26.59 10.24
C ARG A 112 8.52 -27.76 9.74
N ALA A 113 8.03 -28.98 9.90
CA ALA A 113 8.72 -30.18 9.40
C ALA A 113 8.78 -30.21 7.87
N ALA A 114 7.66 -29.93 7.18
CA ALA A 114 7.61 -29.89 5.73
C ALA A 114 8.57 -28.83 5.14
N ASP A 115 8.67 -27.66 5.76
CA ASP A 115 9.60 -26.62 5.34
C ASP A 115 11.06 -27.01 5.51
N ALA A 116 11.39 -27.61 6.65
CA ALA A 116 12.74 -28.08 6.92
C ALA A 116 13.14 -29.16 5.91
N VAL A 117 12.22 -30.08 5.59
CA VAL A 117 12.44 -31.11 4.57
C VAL A 117 12.58 -30.50 3.17
N ALA A 118 11.75 -29.52 2.81
CA ALA A 118 11.84 -28.86 1.51
C ALA A 118 13.14 -28.04 1.36
N ALA A 119 13.54 -27.31 2.40
CA ALA A 119 14.78 -26.53 2.41
C ALA A 119 16.03 -27.43 2.37
N PHE A 120 16.01 -28.54 3.11
CA PHE A 120 17.11 -29.51 3.08
C PHE A 120 17.18 -30.26 1.74
N GLY A 121 16.02 -30.71 1.23
CA GLY A 121 15.92 -31.42 -0.05
C GLY A 121 16.32 -30.57 -1.26
N GLY A 122 16.19 -29.24 -1.17
CA GLY A 122 16.62 -28.29 -2.21
C GLY A 122 18.11 -27.92 -2.19
N SER A 123 18.90 -28.44 -1.23
CA SER A 123 20.32 -28.09 -1.10
C SER A 123 21.23 -28.90 -2.02
N TRP A 124 22.22 -28.24 -2.62
CA TRP A 124 23.31 -28.91 -3.35
C TRP A 124 24.06 -29.95 -2.51
N THR A 125 24.18 -29.71 -1.20
CA THR A 125 24.84 -30.65 -0.28
C THR A 125 24.05 -31.95 -0.14
N PHE A 126 22.72 -31.88 -0.10
CA PHE A 126 21.84 -33.05 -0.05
C PHE A 126 21.94 -33.86 -1.34
N ILE A 127 21.93 -33.20 -2.51
CA ILE A 127 22.04 -33.87 -3.81
C ILE A 127 23.34 -34.68 -3.91
N ILE A 128 24.48 -34.08 -3.53
CA ILE A 128 25.79 -34.74 -3.58
C ILE A 128 25.86 -35.90 -2.58
N LEU A 129 25.39 -35.70 -1.34
CA LEU A 129 25.35 -36.74 -0.32
C LEU A 129 24.47 -37.92 -0.77
N PHE A 130 23.26 -37.63 -1.26
CA PHE A 130 22.31 -38.63 -1.73
C PHE A 130 22.90 -39.45 -2.89
N ALA A 131 23.49 -38.78 -3.88
CA ALA A 131 24.18 -39.46 -4.99
C ALA A 131 25.35 -40.33 -4.51
N SER A 132 26.12 -39.85 -3.53
CA SER A 132 27.24 -40.63 -2.95
C SER A 132 26.75 -41.90 -2.23
N VAL A 133 25.65 -41.81 -1.47
CA VAL A 133 25.04 -42.95 -0.79
C VAL A 133 24.54 -43.98 -1.79
N LEU A 134 23.89 -43.55 -2.88
CA LEU A 134 23.46 -44.45 -3.96
C LEU A 134 24.67 -45.13 -4.62
N ALA A 135 25.73 -44.37 -4.92
CA ALA A 135 26.96 -44.92 -5.50
C ALA A 135 27.62 -45.96 -4.59
N ILE A 136 27.71 -45.68 -3.28
CA ILE A 136 28.25 -46.59 -2.28
C ILE A 136 27.37 -47.86 -2.18
N TRP A 137 26.05 -47.71 -2.15
CA TRP A 137 25.12 -48.85 -2.11
C TRP A 137 25.29 -49.77 -3.32
N MET A 138 25.36 -49.19 -4.53
CA MET A 138 25.61 -49.94 -5.75
C MET A 138 26.98 -50.64 -5.70
N ALA A 139 28.04 -49.94 -5.27
CA ALA A 139 29.38 -50.49 -5.17
C ALA A 139 29.44 -51.70 -4.21
N ILE A 140 28.83 -51.60 -3.02
CA ILE A 140 28.79 -52.70 -2.03
C ILE A 140 28.09 -53.93 -2.61
N ASN A 141 26.97 -53.75 -3.31
CA ASN A 141 26.20 -54.85 -3.88
C ASN A 141 26.84 -55.47 -5.13
N VAL A 142 27.56 -54.68 -5.93
CA VAL A 142 28.29 -55.19 -7.12
C VAL A 142 29.57 -55.92 -6.74
N VAL A 143 30.35 -55.40 -5.79
CA VAL A 143 31.61 -56.01 -5.35
C VAL A 143 31.37 -57.31 -4.58
N GLY A 144 30.14 -57.57 -4.13
CA GLY A 144 29.80 -58.81 -3.44
C GLY A 144 30.53 -58.93 -2.10
N VAL A 145 30.59 -57.83 -1.34
CA VAL A 145 31.28 -57.78 -0.03
C VAL A 145 30.72 -58.82 0.95
N PHE A 146 29.47 -59.24 0.74
CA PHE A 146 28.81 -60.33 1.47
C PHE A 146 28.72 -61.61 0.62
N LYS A 147 28.73 -62.78 1.27
CA LYS A 147 28.61 -64.11 0.61
C LYS A 147 27.41 -64.24 -0.35
N GLN A 148 26.36 -63.44 -0.13
CA GLN A 148 25.28 -63.23 -1.09
C GLN A 148 25.03 -61.71 -1.20
N PRO A 149 24.87 -61.18 -2.43
CA PRO A 149 24.52 -59.77 -2.62
C PRO A 149 23.11 -59.51 -2.05
N PHE A 150 22.98 -58.44 -1.27
CA PHE A 150 21.73 -58.07 -0.61
C PHE A 150 20.69 -57.53 -1.60
N ASP A 151 21.13 -56.76 -2.60
CA ASP A 151 20.31 -56.21 -3.68
C ASP A 151 21.06 -56.40 -5.02
N PRO A 152 20.96 -57.58 -5.66
CA PRO A 152 21.62 -57.86 -6.93
C PRO A 152 21.08 -56.97 -8.06
N TYR A 153 21.92 -56.69 -9.07
CA TYR A 153 21.46 -56.04 -10.30
C TYR A 153 20.22 -56.79 -10.85
N PRO A 154 19.07 -56.13 -11.07
CA PRO A 154 18.85 -54.70 -11.36
C PRO A 154 18.45 -53.77 -10.19
N PHE A 155 18.78 -54.10 -8.93
CA PHE A 155 18.54 -53.27 -7.73
C PHE A 155 17.06 -52.97 -7.42
N ILE A 156 16.25 -54.01 -7.24
CA ILE A 156 14.80 -53.86 -7.02
C ILE A 156 14.46 -53.16 -5.71
N LEU A 157 15.24 -53.40 -4.65
CA LEU A 157 14.99 -52.78 -3.34
C LEU A 157 15.31 -51.30 -3.37
N LEU A 158 16.45 -50.92 -3.96
CA LEU A 158 16.82 -49.53 -4.18
C LEU A 158 15.74 -48.79 -4.96
N ASN A 159 15.24 -49.38 -6.05
CA ASN A 159 14.20 -48.78 -6.88
C ASN A 159 12.89 -48.58 -6.09
N LEU A 160 12.46 -49.56 -5.30
CA LEU A 160 11.27 -49.45 -4.46
C LEU A 160 11.40 -48.30 -3.45
N VAL A 161 12.54 -48.19 -2.78
CA VAL A 161 12.80 -47.13 -1.80
C VAL A 161 12.81 -45.76 -2.49
N LEU A 162 13.52 -45.61 -3.61
CA LEU A 162 13.57 -44.36 -4.37
C LEU A 162 12.18 -43.92 -4.84
N SER A 163 11.36 -44.86 -5.32
CA SER A 163 9.99 -44.58 -5.75
C SER A 163 9.12 -44.10 -4.59
N CYS A 164 9.24 -44.71 -3.41
CA CYS A 164 8.52 -44.29 -2.21
C CYS A 164 8.95 -42.89 -1.73
N VAL A 165 10.26 -42.63 -1.73
CA VAL A 165 10.82 -41.31 -1.36
C VAL A 165 10.32 -40.24 -2.33
N ALA A 166 10.40 -40.48 -3.64
CA ALA A 166 9.94 -39.53 -4.65
C ALA A 166 8.44 -39.25 -4.55
N ALA A 167 7.61 -40.28 -4.31
CA ALA A 167 6.18 -40.13 -4.12
C ALA A 167 5.82 -39.26 -2.92
N MET A 168 6.59 -39.34 -1.83
CA MET A 168 6.41 -38.50 -0.64
C MET A 168 6.92 -37.06 -0.87
N GLN A 169 7.97 -36.88 -1.68
CA GLN A 169 8.58 -35.58 -1.94
C GLN A 169 7.65 -34.64 -2.72
N ALA A 170 6.97 -35.14 -3.76
CA ALA A 170 6.09 -34.31 -4.61
C ALA A 170 5.04 -33.47 -3.83
N PRO A 171 4.24 -34.04 -2.91
CA PRO A 171 3.28 -33.26 -2.13
C PRO A 171 3.95 -32.32 -1.12
N ILE A 172 5.12 -32.69 -0.55
CA ILE A 172 5.87 -31.80 0.36
C ILE A 172 6.35 -30.56 -0.40
N ILE A 173 6.90 -30.75 -1.59
CA ILE A 173 7.32 -29.66 -2.47
C ILE A 173 6.11 -28.82 -2.89
N MET A 174 4.99 -29.44 -3.26
CA MET A 174 3.78 -28.71 -3.65
C MET A 174 3.19 -27.89 -2.49
N MET A 175 3.22 -28.44 -1.26
CA MET A 175 2.78 -27.73 -0.06
C MET A 175 3.68 -26.53 0.26
N SER A 176 5.00 -26.67 0.12
CA SER A 176 5.94 -25.57 0.35
C SER A 176 5.83 -24.50 -0.73
N GLN A 177 5.63 -24.89 -1.99
CA GLN A 177 5.38 -23.99 -3.13
C GLN A 177 4.11 -23.16 -2.95
N LYS A 178 2.96 -23.80 -2.73
CA LYS A 178 1.68 -23.12 -2.53
C LYS A 178 1.77 -22.04 -1.44
N ARG A 179 2.51 -22.34 -0.38
CA ARG A 179 2.69 -21.41 0.73
C ARG A 179 3.63 -20.26 0.39
N GLN A 180 4.71 -20.54 -0.35
CA GLN A 180 5.60 -19.48 -0.82
C GLN A 180 4.88 -18.53 -1.78
N GLU A 181 4.06 -19.08 -2.69
CA GLU A 181 3.20 -18.31 -3.60
C GLU A 181 2.21 -17.42 -2.85
N GLU A 182 1.60 -17.92 -1.77
CA GLU A 182 0.68 -17.11 -0.96
C GLU A 182 1.40 -15.97 -0.24
N LYS A 183 2.61 -16.20 0.28
CA LYS A 183 3.46 -15.14 0.85
C LYS A 183 3.87 -14.11 -0.21
N ASP A 184 4.27 -14.58 -1.39
CA ASP A 184 4.69 -13.72 -2.49
C ASP A 184 3.50 -12.90 -3.04
N ARG A 185 2.29 -13.46 -3.06
CA ARG A 185 1.05 -12.73 -3.37
C ARG A 185 0.77 -11.63 -2.35
N LEU A 186 0.87 -11.92 -1.04
CA LEU A 186 0.64 -10.91 -0.01
C LEU A 186 1.69 -9.79 -0.06
N ARG A 187 2.95 -10.14 -0.34
CA ARG A 187 4.02 -9.15 -0.54
C ARG A 187 3.75 -8.27 -1.76
N SER A 188 3.37 -8.86 -2.89
CA SER A 188 3.07 -8.08 -4.11
C SER A 188 1.85 -7.18 -3.95
N GLU A 189 0.81 -7.62 -3.23
CA GLU A 189 -0.33 -6.78 -2.86
C GLU A 189 0.10 -5.60 -1.99
N ASN A 190 0.98 -5.80 -1.00
CA ASN A 190 1.50 -4.74 -0.15
C ASN A 190 2.38 -3.75 -0.94
N ASP A 191 3.31 -4.25 -1.75
CA ASP A 191 4.16 -3.42 -2.61
C ASP A 191 3.32 -2.56 -3.56
N TYR A 192 2.25 -3.12 -4.13
CA TYR A 192 1.29 -2.38 -4.94
C TYR A 192 0.61 -1.26 -4.15
N MET A 193 0.17 -1.53 -2.92
CA MET A 193 -0.45 -0.52 -2.04
C MET A 193 0.50 0.63 -1.70
N ILE A 194 1.76 0.30 -1.40
CA ILE A 194 2.81 1.29 -1.12
C ILE A 194 3.04 2.17 -2.36
N ASN A 195 3.13 1.56 -3.54
CA ASN A 195 3.33 2.29 -4.80
C ASN A 195 2.16 3.22 -5.10
N LEU A 196 0.92 2.72 -5.01
CA LEU A 196 -0.27 3.55 -5.23
C LEU A 196 -0.34 4.73 -4.26
N ARG A 197 0.03 4.51 -3.00
CA ARG A 197 0.13 5.58 -2.01
C ARG A 197 1.19 6.62 -2.37
N ALA A 198 2.38 6.18 -2.76
CA ALA A 198 3.45 7.07 -3.19
C ALA A 198 3.03 7.91 -4.41
N GLU A 199 2.34 7.30 -5.38
CA GLU A 199 1.79 8.00 -6.53
C GLU A 199 0.79 9.10 -6.13
N LEU A 200 -0.15 8.79 -5.24
CA LEU A 200 -1.11 9.78 -4.72
C LEU A 200 -0.42 10.92 -3.96
N GLU A 201 0.57 10.61 -3.13
CA GLU A 201 1.36 11.62 -2.41
C GLU A 201 2.12 12.54 -3.39
N ILE A 202 2.71 11.98 -4.45
CA ILE A 202 3.37 12.76 -5.51
C ILE A 202 2.37 13.68 -6.23
N ARG A 203 1.19 13.18 -6.62
CA ARG A 203 0.14 14.01 -7.24
C ARG A 203 -0.30 15.15 -6.31
N GLN A 204 -0.49 14.86 -5.03
CA GLN A 204 -0.84 15.87 -4.04
C GLN A 204 0.24 16.95 -3.87
N LEU A 205 1.52 16.56 -3.95
CA LEU A 205 2.64 17.51 -3.96
C LEU A 205 2.65 18.34 -5.25
N HIS A 206 2.43 17.72 -6.40
CA HIS A 206 2.39 18.41 -7.71
C HIS A 206 1.35 19.54 -7.71
N GLU A 207 0.12 19.24 -7.29
CA GLU A 207 -0.95 20.25 -7.25
C GLU A 207 -0.67 21.37 -6.21
N LYS A 208 0.06 21.09 -5.13
CA LYS A 208 0.52 22.16 -4.20
C LYS A 208 1.57 23.05 -4.86
N ILE A 209 2.50 22.45 -5.59
CA ILE A 209 3.55 23.17 -6.31
C ILE A 209 2.91 24.06 -7.38
N ASP A 210 1.97 23.53 -8.17
CA ASP A 210 1.25 24.31 -9.19
C ASP A 210 0.51 25.50 -8.59
N HIS A 211 -0.20 25.28 -7.47
CA HIS A 211 -0.88 26.36 -6.77
C HIS A 211 0.09 27.45 -6.28
N GLN A 212 1.24 27.05 -5.73
CA GLN A 212 2.28 28.00 -5.30
C GLN A 212 2.89 28.75 -6.49
N MET A 213 3.17 28.06 -7.60
CA MET A 213 3.71 28.67 -8.81
C MET A 213 2.75 29.71 -9.39
N ALA A 214 1.44 29.40 -9.44
CA ALA A 214 0.42 30.35 -9.89
C ALA A 214 0.42 31.63 -9.03
N GLN A 215 0.52 31.51 -7.70
CA GLN A 215 0.64 32.67 -6.82
C GLN A 215 1.92 33.48 -7.07
N GLN A 216 3.05 32.82 -7.30
CA GLN A 216 4.31 33.52 -7.62
C GLN A 216 4.23 34.26 -8.95
N TRP A 217 3.60 33.65 -9.97
CA TRP A 217 3.37 34.28 -11.27
C TRP A 217 2.50 35.53 -11.17
N GLN A 218 1.42 35.49 -10.38
CA GLN A 218 0.58 36.65 -10.13
C GLN A 218 1.39 37.82 -9.55
N ARG A 219 2.23 37.56 -8.54
CA ARG A 219 3.10 38.58 -7.91
C ARG A 219 4.14 39.14 -8.87
N LEU A 220 4.72 38.30 -9.72
CA LEU A 220 5.66 38.72 -10.76
C LEU A 220 4.98 39.65 -11.78
N ALA A 221 3.77 39.32 -12.21
CA ALA A 221 2.99 40.15 -13.12
C ALA A 221 2.62 41.51 -12.50
N GLU A 222 2.17 41.54 -11.24
CA GLU A 222 1.89 42.80 -10.52
C GLU A 222 3.14 43.70 -10.44
N LEU A 223 4.30 43.13 -10.10
CA LEU A 223 5.57 43.89 -10.05
C LEU A 223 5.96 44.45 -11.43
N GLN A 224 5.76 43.68 -12.50
CA GLN A 224 6.01 44.16 -13.87
C GLN A 224 5.08 45.30 -14.24
N GLN A 225 3.80 45.20 -13.87
CA GLN A 225 2.80 46.23 -14.17
C GLN A 225 3.14 47.55 -13.46
N ILE A 226 3.55 47.48 -12.18
CA ILE A 226 4.04 48.65 -11.44
C ILE A 226 5.27 49.27 -12.10
N GLN A 227 6.20 48.47 -12.64
CA GLN A 227 7.37 48.99 -13.36
C GLN A 227 6.98 49.71 -14.65
N ILE A 228 6.01 49.19 -15.40
CA ILE A 228 5.51 49.83 -16.62
C ILE A 228 4.86 51.17 -16.29
N ASP A 229 3.98 51.22 -15.29
CA ASP A 229 3.31 52.44 -14.86
C ASP A 229 4.32 53.52 -14.40
N LEU A 230 5.37 53.12 -13.68
CA LEU A 230 6.46 54.02 -13.29
C LEU A 230 7.17 54.60 -14.51
N LEU A 231 7.54 53.78 -15.49
CA LEU A 231 8.20 54.22 -16.72
C LEU A 231 7.31 55.16 -17.56
N GLU A 232 6.01 54.86 -17.69
CA GLU A 232 5.06 55.72 -18.39
C GLU A 232 4.91 57.08 -17.69
N SER A 233 4.86 57.08 -16.35
CA SER A 233 4.76 58.33 -15.57
C SER A 233 6.01 59.21 -15.70
N GLU A 234 7.20 58.62 -15.80
CA GLU A 234 8.44 59.36 -16.05
C GLU A 234 8.51 59.88 -17.49
N ALA A 235 8.05 59.09 -18.46
CA ALA A 235 7.98 59.50 -19.86
C ALA A 235 6.98 60.65 -20.08
N SER A 236 5.83 60.63 -19.39
CA SER A 236 4.82 61.70 -19.46
C SER A 236 5.26 63.02 -18.83
N LYS A 237 6.27 63.02 -17.95
CA LYS A 237 6.78 64.21 -17.26
C LYS A 237 7.77 65.03 -18.09
N LYS A 238 8.19 64.52 -19.25
CA LYS A 238 9.25 65.06 -20.09
C LYS A 238 8.67 65.63 -21.39
#